data_AF-A0A087U8M8-F1
#
_entry.id   AF-A0A087U8M8-F1
#
_cell.length_a   1.000
_cell.length_b   1.000
_cell.length_c   1.000
_cell.angle_alpha   90.00
_cell.angle_beta   90.00
_cell.angle_gamma   90.00
#
_symmetry.space_group_name_H-M   'P 1'
#
loop_
_entity.id
_entity.type
_entity.pdbx_description
1 polymer ?
#
loop_
_entity_poly.entity_id
_entity_poly.type
_entity_poly.pdbx_seq_one_letter_code
_entity_poly.pdbx_strand_id
1 'polypeptide(L)'
;MSEFPKKVGELGQPLYMELKPLHELDPKFPAVQENHELDKMLEFVDEMFDDIHNTKSALLRWVLESLDVYTEQEEEEIDALLHHLNRCSKLVRKVASEASVYKVMDQNILRDAALEYTHGLRTGAKSYYELYLKLREDINSHCKDSFRSKVKGLLNVRADDHIEIGTLAGGVEDCKALCLSEERCRAIGFVDSITITLSHKKTGVKTVKKANQCHIYFRSTNTATIYTPDGAENPAVYDRKCD
;
A
#
# COMPACT_ATOMS: atom_id res chain seq x y z
N MET A 1 26.93 24.14 -25.73
CA MET A 1 26.23 22.99 -26.33
C MET A 1 26.90 22.45 -27.61
N SER A 2 28.12 22.86 -28.00
CA SER A 2 28.73 22.52 -29.30
C SER A 2 29.75 21.36 -29.30
N GLU A 3 30.06 20.77 -28.15
CA GLU A 3 31.09 19.72 -28.05
C GLU A 3 30.57 18.29 -28.19
N PHE A 4 29.29 18.05 -27.88
CA PHE A 4 28.72 16.70 -27.91
C PHE A 4 28.80 16.01 -29.29
N PRO A 5 28.54 16.69 -30.43
CA PRO A 5 28.65 16.07 -31.75
C PRO A 5 30.08 15.66 -32.13
N LYS A 6 31.12 16.21 -31.48
CA LYS A 6 32.53 15.98 -31.84
C LYS A 6 33.16 14.78 -31.14
N LYS A 7 32.50 14.21 -30.12
CA LYS A 7 32.99 13.06 -29.32
C LYS A 7 32.17 11.78 -29.54
N VAL A 8 31.19 11.80 -30.44
CA VAL A 8 30.39 10.62 -30.82
C VAL A 8 31.29 9.64 -31.58
N GLY A 9 31.66 8.53 -30.94
CA GLY A 9 32.48 7.47 -31.52
C GLY A 9 33.78 7.15 -30.77
N GLU A 10 34.32 8.09 -29.99
CA GLU A 10 35.56 7.87 -29.21
C GLU A 10 35.28 7.33 -27.79
N LEU A 11 34.08 7.57 -27.25
CA LEU A 11 33.65 7.22 -25.88
C LEU A 11 32.19 6.72 -25.81
N GLY A 12 31.60 6.30 -26.94
CA GLY A 12 30.19 5.93 -27.00
C GLY A 12 29.93 4.52 -26.46
N GLN A 13 29.04 4.40 -25.47
CA GLN A 13 28.45 3.10 -25.13
C GLN A 13 27.48 2.68 -26.24
N PRO A 14 27.42 1.38 -26.62
CA PRO A 14 26.49 0.91 -27.62
C PRO A 14 25.05 1.11 -27.13
N LEU A 15 24.29 1.96 -27.83
CA LEU A 15 22.85 2.18 -27.57
C LEU A 15 21.97 1.14 -28.27
N TYR A 16 22.49 0.51 -29.33
CA TYR A 16 21.80 -0.51 -30.10
C TYR A 16 22.79 -1.61 -30.45
N MET A 17 22.36 -2.85 -30.29
CA MET A 17 23.11 -4.04 -30.66
C MET A 17 22.18 -4.97 -31.42
N GLU A 18 22.58 -5.29 -32.65
CA GLU A 18 21.94 -6.33 -33.43
C GLU A 18 22.77 -7.61 -33.27
N LEU A 19 22.16 -8.65 -32.69
CA LEU A 19 22.77 -9.96 -32.57
C LEU A 19 22.28 -10.83 -33.71
N LYS A 20 23.21 -11.25 -34.59
CA LYS A 20 22.96 -12.25 -35.62
C LYS A 20 23.56 -13.57 -35.19
N PRO A 21 22.84 -14.68 -35.30
CA PRO A 21 23.41 -15.98 -34.98
C PRO A 21 24.55 -16.26 -35.96
N LEU A 22 25.69 -16.73 -35.45
CA LEU A 22 26.87 -17.05 -36.26
C LEU A 22 26.63 -18.24 -37.19
N HIS A 23 25.64 -19.08 -36.86
CA HIS A 23 25.24 -20.27 -37.60
C HIS A 23 23.71 -20.38 -37.62
N GLU A 24 23.17 -21.18 -38.54
CA GLU A 24 21.77 -21.59 -38.46
C GLU A 24 21.48 -22.22 -37.09
N LEU A 25 20.26 -22.04 -36.57
CA LEU A 25 19.83 -22.58 -35.29
C LEU A 25 20.20 -24.06 -35.19
N ASP A 26 21.09 -24.43 -34.27
CA ASP A 26 21.53 -25.81 -34.11
C ASP A 26 20.32 -26.66 -33.66
N PRO A 27 19.89 -27.65 -34.46
CA PRO A 27 18.71 -28.48 -34.17
C PRO A 27 18.87 -29.34 -32.90
N LYS A 28 20.07 -29.38 -32.30
CA LYS A 28 20.31 -30.02 -30.99
C LYS A 28 19.71 -29.24 -29.82
N PHE A 29 19.43 -27.95 -29.97
CA PHE A 29 18.72 -27.20 -28.93
C PHE A 29 17.22 -27.47 -29.07
N PRO A 30 16.53 -27.79 -27.96
CA PRO A 30 15.11 -28.09 -28.02
C PRO A 30 14.34 -26.86 -28.49
N ALA A 31 13.34 -27.08 -29.35
CA ALA A 31 12.32 -26.07 -29.60
C ALA A 31 11.62 -25.77 -28.27
N VAL A 32 11.78 -24.54 -27.78
CA VAL A 32 11.16 -24.09 -26.54
C VAL A 32 9.66 -23.97 -26.80
N GLN A 33 8.86 -24.76 -26.08
CA GLN A 33 7.41 -24.61 -26.08
C GLN A 33 7.01 -23.61 -25.00
N GLU A 34 6.12 -22.68 -25.35
CA GLU A 34 5.53 -21.75 -24.38
C GLU A 34 4.79 -22.52 -23.29
N ASN A 35 5.01 -22.16 -22.03
CA ASN A 35 4.31 -22.72 -20.89
C ASN A 35 3.54 -21.62 -20.18
N HIS A 36 2.29 -21.43 -20.59
CA HIS A 36 1.42 -20.38 -20.09
C HIS A 36 1.18 -20.41 -18.56
N GLU A 37 1.35 -21.55 -17.88
CA GLU A 37 1.24 -21.60 -16.41
C GLU A 37 2.50 -21.04 -15.73
N LEU A 38 3.67 -21.35 -16.29
CA LEU A 38 4.94 -20.81 -15.80
C LEU A 38 5.01 -19.29 -16.02
N ASP A 39 4.53 -18.82 -17.18
CA ASP A 39 4.50 -17.39 -17.52
C ASP A 39 3.67 -16.59 -16.50
N LYS A 40 2.47 -17.06 -16.17
CA LYS A 40 1.63 -16.43 -15.13
C LYS A 40 2.29 -16.41 -13.75
N MET A 41 3.01 -17.47 -13.40
CA MET A 41 3.73 -17.53 -12.13
C MET A 41 4.92 -16.56 -12.11
N LEU A 42 5.59 -16.37 -13.25
CA LEU A 42 6.66 -15.39 -13.38
C LEU A 42 6.15 -13.95 -13.35
N GLU A 43 5.03 -13.66 -14.03
CA GLU A 43 4.33 -12.37 -13.93
C GLU A 43 3.99 -12.04 -12.48
N PHE A 44 3.42 -13.00 -11.75
CA PHE A 44 3.10 -12.82 -10.34
C PHE A 44 4.35 -12.55 -9.48
N VAL A 45 5.45 -13.24 -9.73
CA VAL A 45 6.72 -13.01 -9.02
C VAL A 45 7.33 -11.64 -9.37
N ASP A 46 7.14 -11.16 -10.59
CA ASP A 46 7.57 -9.83 -11.02
C ASP A 46 6.77 -8.73 -10.30
N GLU A 47 5.44 -8.86 -10.23
CA GLU A 47 4.58 -7.94 -9.45
C GLU A 47 4.97 -7.92 -7.97
N MET A 48 5.29 -9.09 -7.39
CA MET A 48 5.80 -9.18 -6.03
C MET A 48 7.14 -8.46 -5.87
N PHE A 49 8.04 -8.61 -6.84
CA PHE A 49 9.35 -7.96 -6.81
C PHE A 49 9.20 -6.45 -6.77
N ASP A 50 8.34 -5.90 -7.63
CA ASP A 50 8.06 -4.48 -7.71
C ASP A 50 7.51 -3.94 -6.39
N ASP A 51 6.52 -4.61 -5.78
CA ASP A 51 5.99 -4.21 -4.48
C ASP A 51 7.08 -4.23 -3.39
N ILE A 52 7.86 -5.31 -3.29
CA ILE A 52 8.97 -5.42 -2.32
C ILE A 52 10.00 -4.32 -2.54
N HIS A 53 10.40 -4.09 -3.80
CA HIS A 53 11.46 -3.15 -4.16
C HIS A 53 11.02 -1.71 -3.90
N ASN A 54 9.81 -1.35 -4.33
CA ASN A 54 9.24 -0.02 -4.12
C ASN A 54 9.03 0.25 -2.63
N THR A 55 8.48 -0.74 -1.89
CA THR A 55 8.28 -0.61 -0.45
C THR A 55 9.58 -0.46 0.29
N LYS A 56 10.58 -1.31 0.00
CA LYS A 56 11.90 -1.21 0.64
C LYS A 56 12.55 0.15 0.38
N SER A 57 12.46 0.64 -0.85
CA SER A 57 13.02 1.94 -1.22
C SER A 57 12.31 3.08 -0.50
N ALA A 58 10.98 3.01 -0.38
CA ALA A 58 10.19 4.00 0.36
C ALA A 58 10.49 3.97 1.87
N LEU A 59 10.55 2.77 2.47
CA LEU A 59 10.88 2.57 3.88
C LEU A 59 12.26 3.11 4.22
N LEU A 60 13.29 2.72 3.45
CA LEU A 60 14.65 3.21 3.67
C LEU A 60 14.76 4.72 3.49
N ARG A 61 14.08 5.28 2.49
CA ARG A 61 14.03 6.73 2.29
C ARG A 61 13.42 7.41 3.51
N TRP A 62 12.27 6.94 3.98
CA TRP A 62 11.60 7.50 5.14
C TRP A 62 12.50 7.45 6.40
N VAL A 63 13.12 6.32 6.69
CA VAL A 63 14.00 6.16 7.85
C VAL A 63 15.26 7.04 7.76
N LEU A 64 15.82 7.23 6.56
CA LEU A 64 17.04 8.04 6.37
C LEU A 64 16.78 9.55 6.32
N GLU A 65 15.61 9.95 5.82
CA GLU A 65 15.25 11.36 5.63
C GLU A 65 14.41 11.92 6.80
N SER A 66 13.84 11.07 7.65
CA SER A 66 13.11 11.52 8.82
C SER A 66 14.06 12.13 9.86
N LEU A 67 13.59 13.21 10.48
CA LEU A 67 14.22 13.84 11.66
C LEU A 67 13.59 13.34 12.97
N ASP A 68 12.66 12.38 12.89
CA ASP A 68 11.97 11.82 14.05
C ASP A 68 12.92 10.98 14.90
N VAL A 69 12.73 11.02 16.22
CA VAL A 69 13.42 10.12 17.15
C VAL A 69 12.49 8.95 17.42
N TYR A 70 12.88 7.77 16.97
CA TYR A 70 12.13 6.55 17.18
C TYR A 70 12.37 6.00 18.59
N THR A 71 11.32 5.45 19.18
CA THR A 71 11.43 4.61 20.38
C THR A 71 11.98 3.25 20.00
N GLU A 72 12.53 2.53 20.98
CA GLU A 72 13.10 1.19 20.77
C GLU A 72 12.09 0.22 20.13
N GLN A 73 10.82 0.30 20.54
CA GLN A 73 9.74 -0.50 19.96
C GLN A 73 9.46 -0.12 18.48
N GLU A 74 9.46 1.17 18.15
CA GLU A 74 9.22 1.62 16.77
C GLU A 74 10.38 1.22 15.84
N GLU A 75 11.62 1.27 16.33
CA GLU A 75 12.80 0.75 15.61
C GLU A 75 12.69 -0.75 15.37
N GLU A 76 12.24 -1.54 16.35
CA GLU A 76 12.00 -2.98 16.21
C GLU A 76 10.93 -3.26 15.15
N GLU A 77 9.83 -2.50 15.12
CA GLU A 77 8.77 -2.66 14.12
C GLU A 77 9.25 -2.33 12.70
N ILE A 78 10.06 -1.27 12.56
CA ILE A 78 10.72 -0.90 11.29
C ILE A 78 11.69 -1.99 10.84
N ASP A 79 12.56 -2.48 11.72
CA ASP A 79 13.54 -3.52 11.39
C ASP A 79 12.85 -4.84 11.04
N ALA A 80 11.77 -5.20 11.74
CA ALA A 80 10.98 -6.39 11.43
C ALA A 80 10.43 -6.35 9.99
N LEU A 81 9.86 -5.22 9.57
CA LEU A 81 9.37 -5.04 8.20
C LEU A 81 10.52 -5.08 7.18
N LEU A 82 11.62 -4.39 7.46
CA LEU A 82 12.79 -4.35 6.57
C LEU A 82 13.45 -5.72 6.42
N HIS A 83 13.58 -6.46 7.53
CA HIS A 83 14.13 -7.81 7.55
C HIS A 83 13.29 -8.76 6.68
N HIS A 84 11.96 -8.66 6.79
CA HIS A 84 11.05 -9.45 5.98
C HIS A 84 11.19 -9.12 4.49
N LEU A 85 11.16 -7.82 4.13
CA LEU A 85 11.38 -7.36 2.75
C LEU A 85 12.70 -7.88 2.17
N ASN A 86 13.77 -7.91 2.97
CA ASN A 86 15.06 -8.45 2.57
C ASN A 86 15.03 -9.96 2.32
N ARG A 87 14.29 -10.73 3.14
CA ARG A 87 14.10 -12.18 2.94
C ARG A 87 13.32 -12.45 1.67
N CYS A 88 12.19 -11.77 1.46
CA CYS A 88 11.41 -11.87 0.22
C CYS A 88 12.25 -11.53 -1.02
N SER A 89 12.99 -10.42 -0.98
CA SER A 89 13.85 -9.99 -2.10
C SER A 89 14.93 -11.03 -2.44
N LYS A 90 15.52 -11.71 -1.45
CA LYS A 90 16.48 -12.80 -1.69
C LYS A 90 15.85 -13.99 -2.42
N LEU A 91 14.63 -14.38 -2.06
CA LEU A 91 13.92 -15.48 -2.71
C LEU A 91 13.55 -15.13 -4.15
N VAL A 92 13.07 -13.91 -4.39
CA VAL A 92 12.75 -13.48 -5.77
C VAL A 92 14.00 -13.40 -6.64
N ARG A 93 15.13 -12.92 -6.11
CA ARG A 93 16.42 -12.96 -6.82
C ARG A 93 16.88 -14.38 -7.13
N LYS A 94 16.58 -15.35 -6.26
CA LYS A 94 16.85 -16.77 -6.51
C LYS A 94 16.02 -17.30 -7.68
N VAL A 95 14.74 -16.95 -7.75
CA VAL A 95 13.89 -17.25 -8.93
C VAL A 95 14.52 -16.69 -10.20
N ALA A 96 14.90 -15.41 -10.20
CA ALA A 96 15.51 -14.77 -11.37
C ALA A 96 16.84 -15.45 -11.78
N SER A 97 17.66 -15.90 -10.83
CA SER A 97 18.91 -16.60 -11.13
C SER A 97 18.73 -18.00 -11.72
N GLU A 98 17.60 -18.65 -11.43
CA GLU A 98 17.27 -19.98 -11.96
C GLU A 98 16.39 -19.90 -13.21
N ALA A 99 15.92 -18.69 -13.58
CA ALA A 99 15.15 -18.46 -14.79
C ALA A 99 16.03 -18.71 -16.02
N SER A 100 15.74 -19.78 -16.74
CA SER A 100 16.46 -20.18 -17.94
C SER A 100 15.52 -20.71 -18.98
N VAL A 101 15.78 -20.34 -20.23
CA VAL A 101 15.11 -20.89 -21.41
C VAL A 101 15.53 -22.35 -21.65
N TYR A 102 16.67 -22.77 -21.09
CA TYR A 102 17.29 -24.07 -21.36
C TYR A 102 17.09 -25.10 -20.23
N LYS A 103 16.60 -24.68 -19.06
CA LYS A 103 16.40 -25.53 -17.89
C LYS A 103 15.00 -25.30 -17.35
N VAL A 104 14.23 -26.38 -17.20
CA VAL A 104 12.93 -26.32 -16.54
C VAL A 104 13.12 -25.79 -15.12
N MET A 105 12.42 -24.69 -14.80
CA MET A 105 12.50 -24.07 -13.49
C MET A 105 11.91 -25.00 -12.42
N ASP A 106 12.58 -25.08 -11.27
CA ASP A 106 12.03 -25.76 -10.10
C ASP A 106 10.82 -24.97 -9.56
N GLN A 107 9.63 -25.53 -9.71
CA GLN A 107 8.39 -24.93 -9.24
C GLN A 107 8.37 -24.70 -7.72
N ASN A 108 9.18 -25.42 -6.95
CA ASN A 108 9.25 -25.20 -5.51
C ASN A 108 9.85 -23.82 -5.18
N ILE A 109 10.80 -23.34 -5.97
CA ILE A 109 11.41 -22.02 -5.74
C ILE A 109 10.38 -20.90 -5.97
N LEU A 110 9.54 -21.03 -7.00
CA LEU A 110 8.44 -20.10 -7.26
C LEU A 110 7.40 -20.15 -6.13
N ARG A 111 7.03 -21.35 -5.67
CA ARG A 111 6.08 -21.53 -4.57
C ARG A 111 6.62 -20.96 -3.27
N ASP A 112 7.88 -21.21 -2.95
CA ASP A 112 8.52 -20.69 -1.73
C ASP A 112 8.56 -19.17 -1.73
N ALA A 113 8.88 -18.54 -2.87
CA ALA A 113 8.85 -17.08 -3.02
C ALA A 113 7.43 -16.53 -2.78
N ALA A 114 6.42 -17.11 -3.43
CA ALA A 114 5.03 -16.71 -3.28
C ALA A 114 4.51 -16.91 -1.85
N LEU A 115 4.86 -18.02 -1.21
CA LEU A 115 4.47 -18.33 0.16
C LEU A 115 5.12 -17.37 1.16
N GLU A 116 6.41 -17.08 1.02
CA GLU A 116 7.09 -16.13 1.91
C GLU A 116 6.48 -14.73 1.81
N TYR A 117 6.23 -14.26 0.59
CA TYR A 117 5.59 -12.97 0.35
C TYR A 117 4.21 -12.89 0.99
N THR A 118 3.34 -13.87 0.72
CA THR A 118 1.98 -13.91 1.28
C THR A 118 1.96 -14.12 2.79
N HIS A 119 2.95 -14.81 3.36
CA HIS A 119 3.05 -15.02 4.80
C HIS A 119 3.23 -13.70 5.57
N GLY A 120 3.98 -12.74 5.01
CA GLY A 120 4.12 -11.41 5.63
C GLY A 120 2.89 -10.52 5.56
N LEU A 121 1.98 -10.76 4.60
CA LEU A 121 0.76 -9.96 4.39
C LEU A 121 -0.44 -10.37 5.27
N ARG A 122 -0.26 -11.33 6.19
CA ARG A 122 -1.35 -11.98 6.95
C ARG A 122 -2.27 -11.05 7.75
N THR A 123 -1.92 -9.78 7.94
CA THR A 123 -2.73 -8.76 8.63
C THR A 123 -3.83 -8.11 7.76
N GLY A 124 -4.21 -8.72 6.63
CA GLY A 124 -5.27 -8.20 5.76
C GLY A 124 -4.83 -7.02 4.87
N ALA A 125 -3.54 -6.74 4.84
CA ALA A 125 -2.94 -5.84 3.85
C ALA A 125 -2.84 -6.55 2.50
N LYS A 126 -3.02 -5.79 1.42
CA LYS A 126 -2.93 -6.30 0.05
C LYS A 126 -1.51 -6.28 -0.51
N SER A 127 -0.65 -5.43 0.05
CA SER A 127 0.74 -5.27 -0.37
C SER A 127 1.63 -4.83 0.80
N TYR A 128 2.94 -5.00 0.65
CA TYR A 128 3.91 -4.49 1.61
C TYR A 128 3.91 -2.96 1.62
N TYR A 129 3.58 -2.31 0.49
CA TYR A 129 3.46 -0.86 0.46
C TYR A 129 2.34 -0.38 1.38
N GLU A 130 1.22 -1.10 1.45
CA GLU A 130 0.15 -0.81 2.41
C GLU A 130 0.59 -1.01 3.85
N LEU A 131 1.38 -2.05 4.14
CA LEU A 131 1.96 -2.27 5.48
C LEU A 131 2.92 -1.14 5.88
N TYR A 132 3.76 -0.70 4.96
CA TYR A 132 4.64 0.45 5.15
C TYR A 132 3.85 1.72 5.46
N LEU A 133 2.79 2.01 4.69
CA LEU A 133 1.96 3.20 4.92
C LEU A 133 1.28 3.16 6.29
N LYS A 134 0.78 1.98 6.70
CA LYS A 134 0.20 1.77 8.03
C LYS A 134 1.22 2.03 9.13
N LEU A 135 2.39 1.38 9.05
CA LEU A 135 3.48 1.57 10.00
C LEU A 135 3.90 3.04 10.10
N ARG A 136 4.01 3.73 8.96
CA ARG A 136 4.32 5.16 8.91
C ARG A 136 3.24 6.02 9.57
N GLU A 137 1.96 5.70 9.37
CA GLU A 137 0.86 6.41 10.03
C GLU A 137 0.81 6.17 11.55
N ASP A 138 1.16 4.95 11.98
CA ASP A 138 1.24 4.52 13.38
C ASP A 138 2.34 5.22 14.16
N ILE A 139 3.55 5.27 13.58
CA ILE A 139 4.73 5.88 14.21
C ILE A 139 4.60 7.40 14.21
N ASN A 140 4.58 8.01 13.02
CA ASN A 140 4.25 9.43 12.88
C ASN A 140 4.13 9.81 11.39
N SER A 141 2.95 10.25 10.96
CA SER A 141 2.83 11.00 9.71
C SER A 141 2.56 12.47 10.02
N HIS A 142 3.51 13.32 9.67
CA HIS A 142 3.33 14.77 9.79
C HIS A 142 2.23 15.21 8.81
N CYS A 143 1.14 15.74 9.36
CA CYS A 143 -0.01 16.20 8.59
C CYS A 143 -0.13 17.72 8.66
N LYS A 144 -0.35 18.34 7.50
CA LYS A 144 -0.68 19.76 7.40
C LYS A 144 -2.07 20.03 7.95
N ASP A 145 -2.31 21.27 8.36
CA ASP A 145 -3.62 21.77 8.81
C ASP A 145 -4.55 22.08 7.63
N SER A 146 -4.65 21.12 6.70
CA SER A 146 -5.52 21.22 5.55
C SER A 146 -5.97 19.83 5.11
N PHE A 147 -7.17 19.78 4.53
CA PHE A 147 -7.80 18.55 4.07
C PHE A 147 -7.74 18.42 2.55
N ARG A 148 -7.74 17.18 2.07
CA ARG A 148 -7.91 16.80 0.66
C ARG A 148 -9.38 16.95 0.24
N SER A 149 -9.63 16.77 -1.05
CA SER A 149 -10.97 16.77 -1.61
C SER A 149 -11.84 15.65 -1.00
N LYS A 150 -13.14 15.92 -0.92
CA LYS A 150 -14.16 14.97 -0.44
C LYS A 150 -14.07 13.63 -1.18
N VAL A 151 -14.07 12.53 -0.43
CA VAL A 151 -14.25 11.16 -0.92
C VAL A 151 -15.61 10.65 -0.44
N LYS A 152 -16.36 9.95 -1.30
CA LYS A 152 -17.69 9.43 -0.93
C LYS A 152 -17.55 8.12 -0.11
N GLY A 153 -18.21 8.06 1.04
CA GLY A 153 -18.19 6.91 1.95
C GLY A 153 -17.69 7.26 3.35
N LEU A 154 -17.36 6.22 4.14
CA LEU A 154 -16.71 6.26 5.46
C LEU A 154 -15.57 5.24 5.50
N LEU A 155 -14.63 5.38 6.44
CA LEU A 155 -13.53 4.43 6.61
C LEU A 155 -13.96 3.25 7.49
N ASN A 156 -13.77 2.04 6.99
CA ASN A 156 -13.90 0.80 7.75
C ASN A 156 -12.59 0.54 8.50
N VAL A 157 -12.58 0.94 9.77
CA VAL A 157 -11.43 0.81 10.66
C VAL A 157 -11.84 0.13 11.96
N ARG A 158 -10.84 -0.29 12.75
CA ARG A 158 -11.08 -0.87 14.06
C ARG A 158 -11.62 0.17 15.04
N ALA A 159 -12.18 -0.28 16.16
CA ALA A 159 -12.80 0.59 17.16
C ALA A 159 -11.80 1.53 17.84
N ASP A 160 -10.53 1.13 17.93
CA ASP A 160 -9.39 1.89 18.45
C ASP A 160 -8.77 2.87 17.44
N ASP A 161 -9.11 2.71 16.15
CA ASP A 161 -8.63 3.55 15.04
C ASP A 161 -9.57 4.72 14.72
N HIS A 162 -10.63 4.91 15.51
CA HIS A 162 -11.54 6.05 15.35
C HIS A 162 -12.27 6.45 16.63
N ILE A 163 -12.78 7.68 16.63
CA ILE A 163 -13.66 8.21 17.67
C ILE A 163 -14.96 8.69 17.02
N GLU A 164 -16.11 8.18 17.48
CA GLU A 164 -17.43 8.74 17.14
C GLU A 164 -17.74 9.90 18.10
N ILE A 165 -17.80 11.13 17.57
CA ILE A 165 -18.08 12.34 18.37
C ILE A 165 -19.59 12.60 18.50
N GLY A 166 -20.38 12.10 17.54
CA GLY A 166 -21.84 12.30 17.49
C GLY A 166 -22.23 13.58 16.74
N THR A 167 -23.31 14.25 17.18
CA THR A 167 -23.92 15.40 16.48
C THR A 167 -23.18 16.71 16.75
N LEU A 168 -22.69 17.36 15.69
CA LEU A 168 -22.06 18.69 15.75
C LEU A 168 -22.95 19.79 15.16
N ALA A 169 -22.96 20.97 15.79
CA ALA A 169 -23.79 22.10 15.38
C ALA A 169 -23.28 22.80 14.12
N GLY A 170 -21.97 23.00 13.98
CA GLY A 170 -21.33 23.61 12.80
C GLY A 170 -20.99 22.62 11.68
N GLY A 171 -21.48 21.37 11.76
CA GLY A 171 -21.36 20.38 10.70
C GLY A 171 -19.93 19.96 10.39
N VAL A 172 -19.56 19.92 9.10
CA VAL A 172 -18.26 19.42 8.63
C VAL A 172 -17.10 20.27 9.16
N GLU A 173 -17.26 21.59 9.24
CA GLU A 173 -16.15 22.47 9.63
C GLU A 173 -15.79 22.30 11.11
N ASP A 174 -16.77 22.08 11.99
CA ASP A 174 -16.51 21.73 13.39
C ASP A 174 -15.81 20.36 13.50
N CYS A 175 -16.21 19.39 12.66
CA CYS A 175 -15.58 18.07 12.63
C CYS A 175 -14.09 18.17 12.21
N LYS A 176 -13.79 19.02 11.22
CA LYS A 176 -12.40 19.32 10.82
C LYS A 176 -11.63 19.98 11.95
N ALA A 177 -12.22 20.97 12.62
CA ALA A 177 -11.57 21.67 13.73
C ALA A 177 -11.22 20.72 14.89
N LEU A 178 -12.12 19.78 15.22
CA LEU A 178 -11.86 18.75 16.21
C LEU A 178 -10.71 17.83 15.79
N CYS A 179 -10.68 17.39 14.54
CA CYS A 179 -9.56 16.61 14.02
C CYS A 179 -8.23 17.36 14.10
N LEU A 180 -8.20 18.67 13.84
CA LEU A 180 -6.98 19.48 13.97
C LEU A 180 -6.49 19.60 15.43
N SER A 181 -7.39 19.44 16.40
CA SER A 181 -7.02 19.42 17.83
C SER A 181 -6.50 18.07 18.32
N GLU A 182 -6.64 17.01 17.51
CA GLU A 182 -6.18 15.65 17.81
C GLU A 182 -4.97 15.33 16.93
N GLU A 183 -3.80 15.23 17.56
CA GLU A 183 -2.52 15.05 16.86
C GLU A 183 -2.51 13.80 15.98
N ARG A 184 -3.15 12.72 16.44
CA ARG A 184 -3.24 11.45 15.73
C ARG A 184 -4.24 11.47 14.56
N CYS A 185 -5.04 12.51 14.43
CA CYS A 185 -6.06 12.55 13.39
C CYS A 185 -5.44 12.53 11.99
N ARG A 186 -5.89 11.59 11.16
CA ARG A 186 -5.51 11.44 9.75
C ARG A 186 -6.65 11.77 8.79
N ALA A 187 -7.89 11.49 9.18
CA ALA A 187 -9.05 11.78 8.37
C ALA A 187 -10.27 12.05 9.23
N ILE A 188 -11.29 12.67 8.63
CA ILE A 188 -12.62 12.75 9.24
C ILE A 188 -13.64 12.03 8.38
N GLY A 189 -14.62 11.40 9.02
CA GLY A 189 -15.86 10.94 8.42
C GLY A 189 -16.99 11.86 8.82
N PHE A 190 -17.80 12.29 7.86
CA PHE A 190 -18.98 13.09 8.14
C PHE A 190 -20.19 12.50 7.43
N VAL A 191 -21.32 12.42 8.15
CA VAL A 191 -22.60 11.97 7.61
C VAL A 191 -23.68 13.00 7.98
N ASP A 192 -24.36 13.54 6.96
CA ASP A 192 -25.43 14.52 7.15
C ASP A 192 -26.55 13.94 8.02
N SER A 193 -26.95 12.70 7.74
CA SER A 193 -27.83 11.94 8.62
C SER A 193 -27.69 10.44 8.45
N ILE A 194 -27.90 9.67 9.51
CA ILE A 194 -27.91 8.22 9.50
C ILE A 194 -29.11 7.68 10.25
N THR A 195 -29.79 6.71 9.65
CA THR A 195 -30.94 6.04 10.26
C THR A 195 -30.49 4.74 10.90
N ILE A 196 -30.55 4.66 12.23
CA ILE A 196 -30.14 3.49 13.01
C ILE A 196 -31.38 2.78 13.56
N THR A 197 -31.50 1.49 13.26
CA THR A 197 -32.59 0.64 13.75
C THR A 197 -32.11 -0.12 14.99
N LEU A 198 -32.60 0.26 16.17
CA LEU A 198 -32.29 -0.38 17.44
C LEU A 198 -33.38 -1.41 17.77
N SER A 199 -32.99 -2.68 17.88
CA SER A 199 -33.90 -3.75 18.33
C SER A 199 -33.83 -3.89 19.85
N HIS A 200 -34.89 -3.47 20.56
CA HIS A 200 -34.98 -3.68 22.01
C HIS A 200 -35.88 -4.89 22.30
N LYS A 201 -35.34 -5.87 23.05
CA LYS A 201 -36.04 -7.13 23.41
C LYS A 201 -37.38 -6.94 24.16
N LYS A 202 -37.65 -5.75 24.74
CA LYS A 202 -38.86 -5.48 25.54
C LYS A 202 -39.83 -4.44 24.92
N THR A 203 -39.36 -3.57 24.03
CA THR A 203 -40.14 -2.41 23.53
C THR A 203 -40.32 -2.42 22.01
N GLY A 204 -39.85 -3.46 21.31
CA GLY A 204 -39.90 -3.55 19.85
C GLY A 204 -38.74 -2.85 19.15
N VAL A 205 -38.87 -2.69 17.83
CA VAL A 205 -37.89 -2.03 16.97
C VAL A 205 -38.09 -0.52 17.03
N LYS A 206 -37.04 0.22 17.38
CA LYS A 206 -37.03 1.69 17.38
C LYS A 206 -36.04 2.21 16.35
N THR A 207 -36.53 3.03 15.42
CA THR A 207 -35.70 3.69 14.43
C THR A 207 -35.35 5.09 14.92
N VAL A 208 -34.06 5.43 14.95
CA VAL A 208 -33.55 6.74 15.37
C VAL A 208 -32.75 7.35 14.22
N LYS A 209 -33.11 8.56 13.80
CA LYS A 209 -32.33 9.34 12.83
C LYS A 209 -31.36 10.23 13.60
N LYS A 210 -30.06 10.01 13.42
CA LYS A 210 -28.99 10.88 13.94
C LYS A 210 -28.55 11.83 12.82
N ALA A 211 -28.39 13.12 13.13
CA ALA A 211 -27.91 14.13 12.17
C ALA A 211 -26.47 14.55 12.48
N ASN A 212 -25.76 15.06 11.47
CA ASN A 212 -24.41 15.63 11.53
C ASN A 212 -23.42 14.75 12.31
N GLN A 213 -23.33 13.46 11.97
CA GLN A 213 -22.44 12.53 12.65
C GLN A 213 -21.00 12.75 12.19
N CYS A 214 -20.12 13.02 13.16
CA CYS A 214 -18.68 13.19 12.96
C CYS A 214 -17.91 11.97 13.51
N HIS A 215 -16.97 11.49 12.70
CA HIS A 215 -16.00 10.47 13.03
C HIS A 215 -14.60 11.04 12.84
N ILE A 216 -13.73 10.88 13.84
CA ILE A 216 -12.30 11.20 13.73
C ILE A 216 -11.56 9.89 13.51
N TYR A 217 -10.79 9.79 12.44
CA TYR A 217 -10.04 8.59 12.08
C TYR A 217 -8.54 8.79 12.26
N PHE A 218 -7.87 7.76 12.78
CA PHE A 218 -6.42 7.68 12.88
C PHE A 218 -5.78 6.96 11.69
N ARG A 219 -6.59 6.67 10.66
CA ARG A 219 -6.19 6.08 9.38
C ARG A 219 -6.63 6.98 8.24
N SER A 220 -5.91 6.94 7.12
CA SER A 220 -6.32 7.62 5.88
C SER A 220 -7.04 6.69 4.91
N THR A 221 -7.55 7.23 3.81
CA THR A 221 -8.08 6.41 2.70
C THR A 221 -7.03 5.53 2.03
N ASN A 222 -5.73 5.77 2.26
CA ASN A 222 -4.66 4.93 1.69
C ASN A 222 -4.44 3.64 2.50
N THR A 223 -4.79 3.64 3.79
CA THR A 223 -4.54 2.54 4.73
C THR A 223 -5.81 1.85 5.20
N ALA A 224 -6.99 2.42 4.91
CA ALA A 224 -8.29 1.89 5.29
C ALA A 224 -9.23 1.72 4.09
N THR A 225 -10.15 0.76 4.21
CA THR A 225 -11.15 0.50 3.18
C THR A 225 -12.32 1.45 3.31
N ILE A 226 -12.81 2.00 2.19
CA ILE A 226 -14.00 2.85 2.18
C ILE A 226 -15.26 1.98 2.03
N TYR A 227 -16.29 2.29 2.81
CA TYR A 227 -17.62 1.70 2.68
C TYR A 227 -18.70 2.77 2.78
N THR A 228 -19.93 2.42 2.43
CA THR A 228 -21.10 3.31 2.59
C THR A 228 -22.06 2.64 3.56
N PRO A 229 -22.34 3.22 4.75
CA PRO A 229 -23.27 2.63 5.69
C PRO A 229 -24.70 2.66 5.15
N ASP A 230 -25.48 1.62 5.45
CA ASP A 230 -26.90 1.60 5.13
C ASP A 230 -27.64 2.72 5.87
N GLY A 231 -28.53 3.42 5.15
CA GLY A 231 -29.30 4.52 5.73
C GLY A 231 -28.51 5.79 6.02
N ALA A 232 -27.25 5.89 5.56
CA ALA A 232 -26.45 7.11 5.62
C ALA A 232 -26.72 8.02 4.41
N GLU A 233 -27.09 9.27 4.68
CA GLU A 233 -27.24 10.34 3.69
C GLU A 233 -25.91 11.09 3.54
N ASN A 234 -25.41 11.16 2.30
CA ASN A 234 -24.20 11.88 1.90
C ASN A 234 -22.90 11.59 2.70
N PRO A 235 -22.57 10.34 3.05
CA PRO A 235 -21.35 10.03 3.80
C PRO A 235 -20.10 10.49 3.02
N ALA A 236 -19.19 11.12 3.75
CA ALA A 236 -18.00 11.77 3.21
C ALA A 236 -16.78 11.50 4.09
N VAL A 237 -15.64 11.19 3.46
CA VAL A 237 -14.32 11.20 4.10
C VAL A 237 -13.52 12.40 3.60
N TYR A 238 -12.76 13.00 4.51
CA TYR A 238 -11.78 14.04 4.21
C TYR A 238 -10.45 13.68 4.88
N ASP A 239 -9.47 13.26 4.09
CA ASP A 239 -8.11 13.01 4.58
C ASP A 239 -7.37 14.33 4.83
N ARG A 240 -6.54 14.38 5.86
CA ARG A 240 -5.55 15.45 6.01
C ARG A 240 -4.47 15.32 4.93
N LYS A 241 -3.84 16.44 4.60
CA LYS A 241 -2.65 16.44 3.73
C LYS A 241 -1.43 16.07 4.56
N CYS A 242 -1.16 14.78 4.63
CA CYS A 242 0.05 14.22 5.24
C CYS A 242 1.10 13.96 4.15
N ASP A 243 2.36 14.26 4.47
CA ASP A 243 3.52 14.00 3.61
C ASP A 243 4.09 12.61 3.91
#